data_AF-K1UZ51-F1
#
_entry.id   AF-K1UZ51-F1
#
_cell.length_a   1.000
_cell.length_b   1.000
_cell.length_c   1.000
_cell.angle_alpha   90.00
_cell.angle_beta   90.00
_cell.angle_gamma   90.00
#
_symmetry.space_group_name_H-M   'P 1'
#
loop_
_entity.id
_entity.type
_entity.pdbx_description
1 polymer ?
#
loop_
_entity_poly.entity_id
_entity_poly.type
_entity_poly.pdbx_seq_one_letter_code
_entity_poly.pdbx_strand_id
1 'polypeptide(L)'
;MKKSLIRQLKSEDWVIVGAGAAILLLALLFPRWMPAMPKDLSSAGNWMSAGAMFLFLLVLTGVCQRILGRPLRRFAVSLLAIFGVALLSQAVASIPAIKRLGFEAVFFSVIFGLVISNFFRVPEWLKPAIQSEFYIKIGIVCLGATILFGEVL
;
A
#
# COMPACT_ATOMS: atom_id res chain seq x y z
N MET A 1 30.71 5.31 -24.40
CA MET A 1 30.29 4.54 -23.21
C MET A 1 29.82 5.46 -22.06
N LYS A 2 28.73 6.23 -22.25
CA LYS A 2 28.00 6.94 -21.18
C LYS A 2 26.50 6.90 -21.52
N LYS A 3 25.86 5.73 -21.39
CA LYS A 3 24.39 5.66 -21.46
C LYS A 3 23.89 6.16 -20.10
N SER A 4 23.11 7.23 -20.14
CA SER A 4 22.95 8.26 -19.10
C SER A 4 22.50 7.75 -17.73
N LEU A 5 23.19 8.20 -16.68
CA LEU A 5 22.76 8.15 -15.27
C LEU A 5 21.29 8.53 -15.08
N ILE A 6 20.76 9.43 -15.91
CA ILE A 6 19.37 9.86 -15.92
C ILE A 6 18.41 8.71 -16.27
N ARG A 7 18.79 7.77 -17.14
CA ARG A 7 18.00 6.56 -17.42
C ARG A 7 18.06 5.53 -16.29
N GLN A 8 19.18 5.44 -15.59
CA GLN A 8 19.31 4.59 -14.40
C GLN A 8 18.50 5.15 -13.23
N LEU A 9 18.52 6.47 -12.99
CA LEU A 9 17.66 7.12 -11.99
C LEU A 9 16.16 7.00 -12.31
N LYS A 10 15.82 6.83 -13.58
CA LYS A 10 14.44 6.55 -14.04
C LYS A 10 14.11 5.06 -14.08
N SER A 11 15.01 4.18 -13.60
CA SER A 11 14.69 2.76 -13.49
C SER A 11 13.64 2.54 -12.40
N GLU A 12 12.84 1.51 -12.58
CA GLU A 12 11.76 1.13 -11.67
C GLU A 12 12.30 0.95 -10.23
N ASP A 13 13.52 0.40 -10.08
CA ASP A 13 14.21 0.24 -8.80
C ASP A 13 14.50 1.57 -8.09
N TRP A 14 15.02 2.57 -8.80
CA TRP A 14 15.36 3.86 -8.19
C TRP A 14 14.11 4.64 -7.80
N VAL A 15 13.03 4.53 -8.57
CA VAL A 15 11.74 5.16 -8.19
C VAL A 15 11.16 4.51 -6.94
N ILE A 16 11.29 3.19 -6.80
CA ILE A 16 10.87 2.44 -5.61
C ILE A 16 11.67 2.85 -4.37
N VAL A 17 13.00 2.92 -4.48
CA VAL A 17 13.86 3.38 -3.37
C VAL A 17 13.53 4.81 -2.99
N GLY A 18 13.34 5.69 -3.99
CA GLY A 18 12.92 7.07 -3.77
C GLY A 18 11.55 7.18 -3.09
N ALA A 19 10.60 6.33 -3.47
CA ALA A 19 9.29 6.27 -2.83
C ALA A 19 9.41 5.83 -1.36
N GLY A 20 10.17 4.77 -1.07
CA GLY A 20 10.45 4.34 0.29
C GLY A 20 11.12 5.43 1.14
N ALA A 21 12.15 6.09 0.61
CA ALA A 21 12.81 7.20 1.28
C ALA A 21 11.88 8.40 1.51
N ALA A 22 11.00 8.71 0.56
CA ALA A 22 9.99 9.76 0.70
C ALA A 22 8.99 9.43 1.81
N ILE A 23 8.51 8.18 1.89
CA ILE A 23 7.64 7.73 3.00
C ILE A 23 8.36 7.90 4.34
N LEU A 24 9.63 7.50 4.44
CA LEU A 24 10.41 7.62 5.66
C LEU A 24 10.65 9.08 6.07
N LEU A 25 10.98 9.95 5.12
CA LEU A 25 11.13 11.39 5.38
C LEU A 25 9.80 12.02 5.82
N LEU A 26 8.70 11.67 5.17
CA LEU A 26 7.36 12.11 5.60
C LEU A 26 7.01 11.62 7.00
N ALA A 27 7.35 10.36 7.32
CA ALA A 27 7.13 9.79 8.64
C ALA A 27 7.94 10.51 9.73
N LEU A 28 9.18 10.90 9.41
CA LEU A 28 10.07 11.60 10.33
C LEU A 28 9.64 13.06 10.54
N LEU A 29 9.25 13.76 9.46
CA LEU A 29 8.88 15.17 9.49
C LEU A 29 7.45 15.41 10.00
N PHE A 30 6.52 14.49 9.71
CA PHE A 30 5.09 14.65 10.01
C PHE A 30 4.45 13.38 10.58
N PRO A 31 4.92 12.85 11.73
CA PRO A 31 4.40 11.61 12.31
C PRO A 31 2.91 11.69 12.67
N ARG A 32 2.43 12.87 13.08
CA ARG A 32 1.00 13.09 13.42
C ARG A 32 0.06 13.12 12.22
N TRP A 33 0.56 13.36 11.02
CA TRP A 33 -0.24 13.52 9.81
C TRP A 33 -0.23 12.29 8.91
N MET A 34 0.54 11.26 9.27
CA MET A 34 0.50 9.99 8.56
C MET A 34 -0.86 9.32 8.74
N PRO A 35 -1.60 9.08 7.64
CA PRO A 35 -2.82 8.32 7.74
C PRO A 35 -2.51 6.88 8.13
N ALA A 36 -3.30 6.35 9.05
CA ALA A 36 -3.22 4.96 9.47
C ALA A 36 -4.52 4.25 9.09
N MET A 37 -4.41 2.95 8.81
CA MET A 37 -5.59 2.13 8.56
C MET A 37 -6.46 2.10 9.83
N PRO A 38 -7.77 2.42 9.74
CA PRO A 38 -8.63 2.41 10.90
C PRO A 38 -8.78 0.98 11.44
N LYS A 39 -8.69 0.82 12.77
CA LYS A 39 -8.81 -0.50 13.41
C LYS A 39 -10.26 -1.02 13.42
N ASP A 40 -11.23 -0.11 13.44
CA ASP A 40 -12.66 -0.41 13.48
C ASP A 40 -13.39 0.50 12.48
N LEU A 41 -14.43 0.02 11.78
CA LEU A 41 -15.20 0.83 10.81
C LEU A 41 -16.53 1.39 11.37
N SER A 42 -16.65 1.44 12.70
CA SER A 42 -17.91 1.78 13.39
C SER A 42 -18.20 3.27 13.51
N SER A 43 -17.21 4.15 13.33
CA SER A 43 -17.35 5.60 13.50
C SER A 43 -17.11 6.37 12.20
N ALA A 44 -17.85 7.46 12.00
CA ALA A 44 -17.66 8.37 10.87
C ALA A 44 -16.22 8.93 10.79
N GLY A 45 -15.54 9.10 11.93
CA GLY A 45 -14.14 9.49 11.97
C GLY A 45 -13.19 8.44 11.36
N ASN A 46 -13.53 7.16 11.48
CA ASN A 46 -12.73 6.06 10.94
C ASN A 46 -12.92 5.90 9.42
N TRP A 47 -14.10 6.25 8.91
CA TRP A 47 -14.31 6.37 7.46
C TRP A 47 -13.50 7.53 6.87
N MET A 48 -13.37 8.63 7.59
CA MET A 48 -12.54 9.75 7.17
C MET A 48 -11.05 9.39 7.16
N SER A 49 -10.57 8.62 8.14
CA SER A 49 -9.18 8.13 8.14
C SER A 49 -8.92 7.09 7.04
N ALA A 50 -9.88 6.21 6.73
CA ALA A 50 -9.80 5.34 5.56
C ALA A 50 -9.69 6.15 4.25
N GLY A 51 -10.52 7.18 4.10
CA GLY A 51 -10.47 8.09 2.95
C GLY A 51 -9.13 8.81 2.82
N ALA A 52 -8.59 9.32 3.94
CA ALA A 52 -7.28 9.95 3.97
C ALA A 52 -6.15 8.97 3.61
N MET A 53 -6.22 7.73 4.10
CA MET A 53 -5.26 6.67 3.78
C MET A 53 -5.31 6.29 2.29
N PHE A 54 -6.50 6.16 1.74
CA PHE A 54 -6.68 5.90 0.32
C PHE A 54 -6.11 7.04 -0.53
N LEU A 55 -6.41 8.29 -0.17
CA LEU A 55 -5.90 9.47 -0.88
C LEU A 55 -4.37 9.54 -0.82
N PHE A 56 -3.79 9.28 0.35
CA PHE A 56 -2.33 9.25 0.52
C PHE A 56 -1.68 8.16 -0.34
N LEU A 57 -2.20 6.93 -0.29
CA LEU A 57 -1.74 5.84 -1.15
C LEU A 57 -1.87 6.21 -2.62
N LEU A 58 -3.01 6.78 -3.04
CA LEU A 58 -3.27 7.18 -4.42
C LEU A 58 -2.30 8.27 -4.89
N VAL A 59 -2.00 9.27 -4.05
CA VAL A 59 -1.02 10.32 -4.38
C VAL A 59 0.38 9.74 -4.47
N LEU A 60 0.82 9.00 -3.45
CA LEU A 60 2.16 8.42 -3.37
C LEU A 60 2.43 7.48 -4.56
N THR A 61 1.58 6.48 -4.72
CA THR A 61 1.72 5.49 -5.79
C THR A 61 1.40 6.09 -7.15
N GLY A 62 0.47 7.04 -7.25
CA GLY A 62 0.17 7.77 -8.48
C GLY A 62 1.36 8.60 -8.96
N VAL A 63 2.07 9.31 -8.07
CA VAL A 63 3.30 10.02 -8.41
C VAL A 63 4.35 9.04 -8.94
N CYS A 64 4.54 7.90 -8.28
CA CYS A 64 5.45 6.86 -8.75
C CYS A 64 5.08 6.35 -10.14
N GLN A 65 3.81 5.99 -10.37
CA GLN A 65 3.33 5.52 -11.67
C GLN A 65 3.46 6.58 -12.77
N ARG A 66 3.30 7.87 -12.43
CA ARG A 66 3.49 8.99 -13.36
C ARG A 66 4.97 9.13 -13.77
N ILE A 67 5.90 8.94 -12.85
CA ILE A 67 7.35 8.93 -13.12
C ILE A 67 7.71 7.75 -14.04
N LEU A 68 7.07 6.59 -13.83
CA LEU A 68 7.20 5.39 -14.66
C LEU A 68 6.48 5.48 -16.02
N GLY A 69 5.67 6.53 -16.25
CA GLY A 69 4.93 6.72 -17.51
C GLY A 69 3.75 5.77 -17.72
N ARG A 70 3.21 5.16 -16.65
CA ARG A 70 2.10 4.19 -16.72
C ARG A 70 0.73 4.89 -16.64
N PRO A 71 -0.35 4.31 -17.21
CA PRO A 71 -1.67 4.94 -17.25
C PRO A 71 -2.35 4.97 -15.85
N LEU A 72 -2.45 6.18 -15.28
CA LEU A 72 -2.99 6.43 -13.94
C LEU A 72 -4.46 6.03 -13.73
N ARG A 73 -5.31 6.21 -14.76
CA ARG A 73 -6.75 5.91 -14.63
C ARG A 73 -7.02 4.44 -14.32
N ARG A 74 -6.33 3.52 -15.01
CA ARG A 74 -6.50 2.08 -14.77
C ARG A 74 -5.98 1.73 -13.38
N PHE A 75 -4.81 2.27 -13.02
CA PHE A 75 -4.19 2.06 -11.71
C PHE A 75 -5.09 2.51 -10.54
N ALA A 76 -5.72 3.69 -10.62
CA ALA A 76 -6.59 4.19 -9.56
C ALA A 76 -7.80 3.26 -9.31
N VAL A 77 -8.39 2.72 -10.38
CA VAL A 77 -9.49 1.74 -10.27
C VAL A 77 -8.98 0.44 -9.66
N SER A 78 -7.81 -0.04 -10.06
CA SER A 78 -7.20 -1.23 -9.47
C SER A 78 -6.90 -1.05 -7.98
N LEU A 79 -6.33 0.10 -7.60
CA LEU A 79 -6.00 0.45 -6.22
C LEU A 79 -7.26 0.55 -5.35
N LEU A 80 -8.34 1.14 -5.87
CA LEU A 80 -9.63 1.19 -5.19
C LEU A 80 -10.17 -0.22 -4.90
N ALA A 81 -10.08 -1.13 -5.86
CA ALA A 81 -10.53 -2.51 -5.67
C ALA A 81 -9.70 -3.23 -4.58
N ILE A 82 -8.36 -3.12 -4.62
CA ILE A 82 -7.49 -3.74 -3.60
C ILE A 82 -7.72 -3.10 -2.22
N PHE A 83 -7.89 -1.78 -2.16
CA PHE A 83 -8.20 -1.06 -0.92
C PHE A 83 -9.57 -1.49 -0.36
N GLY A 84 -10.56 -1.71 -1.22
CA GLY A 84 -11.85 -2.28 -0.84
C GLY A 84 -11.71 -3.65 -0.19
N VAL A 85 -10.91 -4.54 -0.77
CA VAL A 85 -10.61 -5.85 -0.17
C VAL A 85 -9.94 -5.68 1.19
N ALA A 86 -8.96 -4.78 1.32
CA ALA A 86 -8.30 -4.50 2.59
C ALA A 86 -9.27 -3.97 3.66
N LEU A 87 -10.20 -3.08 3.29
CA LEU A 87 -11.24 -2.60 4.21
C LEU A 87 -12.20 -3.72 4.63
N LEU A 88 -12.56 -4.63 3.72
CA LEU A 88 -13.38 -5.80 4.06
C LEU A 88 -12.64 -6.72 5.04
N SER A 89 -11.36 -6.97 4.81
CA SER A 89 -10.51 -7.74 5.73
C SER A 89 -10.44 -7.10 7.11
N GLN A 90 -10.29 -5.76 7.15
CA GLN A 90 -10.26 -5.01 8.40
C GLN A 90 -11.61 -5.03 9.12
N ALA A 91 -12.72 -4.93 8.39
CA ALA A 91 -14.06 -5.03 8.95
C ALA A 91 -14.26 -6.40 9.63
N VAL A 92 -13.84 -7.48 8.97
CA VAL A 92 -13.93 -8.84 9.54
C VAL A 92 -13.00 -9.00 10.74
N ALA A 93 -11.75 -8.53 10.65
CA ALA A 93 -10.81 -8.59 11.76
C ALA A 93 -11.24 -7.75 12.98
N SER A 94 -12.04 -6.69 12.78
CA SER A 94 -12.56 -5.86 13.86
C SER A 94 -13.64 -6.55 14.72
N ILE A 95 -14.19 -7.69 14.27
CA ILE A 95 -15.20 -8.45 15.02
C ILE A 95 -14.57 -8.95 16.33
N PRO A 96 -15.18 -8.69 17.51
CA PRO A 96 -14.60 -9.05 18.80
C PRO A 96 -14.27 -10.54 18.97
N ALA A 97 -15.07 -11.42 18.38
CA ALA A 97 -14.82 -12.87 18.39
C ALA A 97 -13.54 -13.24 17.63
N ILE A 98 -13.30 -12.60 16.48
CA ILE A 98 -12.15 -12.85 15.60
C ILE A 98 -10.88 -12.23 16.17
N LYS A 99 -10.99 -11.02 16.72
CA LYS A 99 -9.88 -10.33 17.38
C LYS A 99 -9.37 -11.09 18.60
N ARG A 100 -10.26 -11.76 19.35
CA ARG A 100 -9.89 -12.64 20.49
C ARG A 100 -9.14 -13.90 20.06
N LEU A 101 -9.38 -14.38 18.84
CA LEU A 101 -8.66 -15.52 18.26
C LEU A 101 -7.27 -15.12 17.73
N GLY A 102 -6.90 -13.83 17.78
CA GLY A 102 -5.61 -13.34 17.31
C GLY A 102 -5.49 -13.23 15.79
N PHE A 103 -6.60 -13.32 15.05
CA PHE A 103 -6.56 -13.19 13.60
C PHE A 103 -6.45 -11.72 13.17
N GLU A 104 -5.33 -11.38 12.54
CA GLU A 104 -5.04 -10.07 11.99
C GLU A 104 -5.76 -9.82 10.65
N ALA A 105 -5.97 -8.54 10.31
CA ALA A 105 -6.58 -8.16 9.04
C ALA A 105 -5.78 -8.66 7.82
N VAL A 106 -4.45 -8.76 7.95
CA VAL A 106 -3.57 -9.29 6.90
C VAL A 106 -3.92 -10.73 6.53
N PHE A 107 -4.30 -11.56 7.51
CA PHE A 107 -4.70 -12.95 7.28
C PHE A 107 -5.96 -13.04 6.42
N PHE A 108 -7.00 -12.27 6.76
CA PHE A 108 -8.24 -12.22 5.97
C PHE A 108 -8.04 -11.63 4.59
N SER A 109 -7.10 -10.69 4.42
CA SER A 109 -6.74 -10.12 3.12
C SER A 109 -6.21 -11.19 2.16
N VAL A 110 -5.36 -12.10 2.65
CA VAL A 110 -4.86 -13.21 1.82
C VAL A 110 -5.99 -14.16 1.44
N ILE A 111 -6.86 -14.52 2.39
CA ILE A 111 -8.02 -15.39 2.12
C ILE A 111 -8.94 -14.77 1.07
N PHE A 112 -9.35 -13.51 1.24
CA PHE A 112 -10.18 -12.84 0.26
C PHE A 112 -9.50 -12.69 -1.10
N GLY A 113 -8.20 -12.39 -1.13
CA GLY A 113 -7.43 -12.36 -2.36
C GLY A 113 -7.43 -13.71 -3.10
N LEU A 114 -7.24 -14.82 -2.38
CA LEU A 114 -7.28 -16.17 -2.93
C LEU A 114 -8.68 -16.55 -3.42
N VAL A 115 -9.72 -16.26 -2.65
CA VAL A 115 -11.11 -16.50 -3.05
C VAL A 115 -11.44 -15.71 -4.32
N ILE A 116 -11.11 -14.41 -4.35
CA ILE A 116 -11.33 -13.59 -5.54
C ILE A 116 -10.56 -14.15 -6.74
N SER A 117 -9.28 -14.50 -6.57
CA SER A 117 -8.46 -15.04 -7.67
C SER A 117 -8.90 -16.41 -8.16
N ASN A 118 -9.50 -17.23 -7.29
CA ASN A 118 -9.94 -18.58 -7.63
C ASN A 118 -11.33 -18.58 -8.29
N PHE A 119 -12.23 -17.70 -7.86
CA PHE A 119 -13.60 -17.61 -8.39
C PHE A 119 -13.73 -16.63 -9.56
N PHE A 120 -12.98 -15.53 -9.55
CA PHE A 120 -12.98 -14.52 -10.61
C PHE A 120 -11.60 -14.48 -11.26
N ARG A 121 -11.50 -14.80 -12.55
CA ARG A 121 -10.26 -14.57 -13.30
C ARG A 121 -9.90 -13.09 -13.17
N VAL A 122 -8.70 -12.81 -12.63
CA VAL A 122 -8.23 -11.45 -12.37
C VAL A 122 -8.29 -10.63 -13.65
N PRO A 123 -9.14 -9.60 -13.74
CA PRO A 123 -9.33 -8.88 -14.98
C PRO A 123 -8.09 -8.03 -15.30
N GLU A 124 -7.84 -7.79 -16.58
CA GLU A 124 -6.67 -7.02 -17.09
C GLU A 124 -6.51 -5.64 -16.44
N TRP A 125 -7.61 -5.03 -16.00
CA TRP A 125 -7.62 -3.74 -15.33
C TRP A 125 -7.18 -3.80 -13.87
N LEU A 126 -7.07 -4.97 -13.23
CA LEU A 126 -6.61 -5.13 -11.85
C LEU A 126 -5.09 -5.36 -11.76
N LYS A 127 -4.51 -5.92 -12.83
CA LYS A 127 -3.06 -6.19 -12.96
C LYS A 127 -2.16 -4.99 -12.64
N PRO A 128 -2.49 -3.73 -13.03
CA PRO A 128 -1.63 -2.59 -12.77
C PRO A 128 -1.38 -2.31 -11.28
N ALA A 129 -2.29 -2.65 -10.37
CA ALA A 129 -2.06 -2.49 -8.94
C ALA A 129 -1.63 -3.78 -8.23
N ILE A 130 -1.51 -4.91 -8.93
CA ILE A 130 -0.88 -6.13 -8.40
C ILE A 130 0.58 -6.15 -8.88
N GLN A 131 1.31 -5.05 -8.64
CA GLN A 131 2.75 -4.99 -8.91
C GLN A 131 3.47 -5.51 -7.67
N SER A 132 3.49 -6.84 -7.50
CA SER A 132 4.05 -7.49 -6.31
C SER A 132 5.46 -7.00 -6.01
N GLU A 133 6.30 -6.83 -7.03
CA GLU A 133 7.67 -6.34 -6.86
C GLU A 133 7.75 -4.90 -6.33
N PHE A 134 6.88 -3.99 -6.82
CA PHE A 134 6.86 -2.59 -6.37
C PHE A 134 6.49 -2.49 -4.88
N TYR A 135 5.42 -3.17 -4.46
CA TYR A 135 4.98 -3.12 -3.06
C TYR A 135 5.90 -3.90 -2.12
N ILE A 136 6.43 -5.06 -2.56
CA ILE A 136 7.38 -5.85 -1.75
C ILE A 136 8.64 -5.03 -1.48
N LYS A 137 9.22 -4.38 -2.48
CA LYS A 137 10.45 -3.58 -2.29
C LYS A 137 10.23 -2.37 -1.38
N ILE A 138 9.12 -1.64 -1.55
CA ILE A 138 8.76 -0.55 -0.62
C ILE A 138 8.59 -1.10 0.81
N GLY A 139 7.90 -2.23 0.96
CA GLY A 139 7.70 -2.90 2.24
C GLY A 139 9.01 -3.28 2.92
N ILE A 140 9.98 -3.84 2.18
CA ILE A 140 11.30 -4.19 2.70
C ILE A 140 12.07 -2.94 3.17
N VAL A 141 12.03 -1.84 2.41
CA VAL A 141 12.68 -0.57 2.82
C VAL A 141 12.05 -0.02 4.10
N CYS A 142 10.72 0.00 4.18
CA CYS A 142 10.02 0.47 5.37
C CYS A 142 10.27 -0.44 6.59
N LEU A 143 10.22 -1.77 6.41
CA LEU A 143 10.46 -2.73 7.49
C LEU A 143 11.90 -2.65 8.00
N GLY A 144 12.87 -2.55 7.09
CA GLY A 144 14.28 -2.34 7.46
C GLY A 144 14.47 -1.07 8.28
N ALA A 145 13.80 0.03 7.90
CA ALA A 145 13.84 1.27 8.67
C ALA A 145 13.16 1.15 10.04
N THR A 146 12.03 0.44 10.14
CA THR A 146 11.36 0.20 11.43
C THR A 146 12.25 -0.59 12.39
N ILE A 147 12.98 -1.60 11.92
CA ILE A 147 13.93 -2.35 12.76
C ILE A 147 15.10 -1.45 13.17
N LEU A 148 15.67 -0.70 12.22
CA LEU A 148 16.81 0.19 12.49
C LEU A 148 16.49 1.29 13.52
N PHE A 149 15.33 1.93 13.39
CA PHE A 149 14.91 3.01 14.29
C PHE A 149 14.17 2.53 15.54
N GLY A 150 13.57 1.34 15.50
CA GLY A 150 12.72 0.82 16.57
C GLY A 150 13.41 -0.17 17.50
N GLU A 151 14.41 -0.92 17.02
CA GLU A 151 15.11 -1.93 17.81
C GLU A 151 16.58 -1.59 18.09
N VAL A 152 17.26 -0.86 17.19
CA VAL A 152 18.71 -0.64 17.28
C VAL A 152 19.08 0.73 17.86
N LEU A 153 18.38 1.79 17.46
CA LEU A 153 18.64 3.17 17.87
C LEU A 153 17.80 3.58 19.09
#